data_AF-M5U212-F1
#
_entry.id   AF-M5U212-F1
#
_cell.length_a   1.000
_cell.length_b   1.000
_cell.length_c   1.000
_cell.angle_alpha   90.00
_cell.angle_beta   90.00
_cell.angle_gamma   90.00
#
_symmetry.space_group_name_H-M   'P 1'
#
loop_
_entity.id
_entity.type
_entity.pdbx_description
1 polymer ?
#
loop_
_entity_poly.entity_id
_entity_poly.type
_entity_poly.pdbx_seq_one_letter_code
_entity_poly.pdbx_strand_id
1 'polypeptide(L)' 'PYSPELNAIERLWKKLKYQLMPAYAWERFTTLLNTLTSKLSELGEVTYMPSLHRYAE' A
#
# COMPACT_ATOMS: atom_id res chain seq x y z
N PRO A 1 25.09 -6.42 9.39
CA PRO A 1 24.79 -5.99 8.00
C PRO A 1 23.28 -6.05 7.75
N TYR A 2 22.63 -4.89 7.59
CA TYR A 2 21.20 -4.83 7.28
C TYR A 2 20.98 -5.33 5.85
N SER A 3 20.59 -6.59 5.70
CA SER A 3 20.18 -7.13 4.40
C SER A 3 18.72 -6.77 4.14
N PRO A 4 18.44 -5.90 3.14
CA PRO A 4 17.08 -5.45 2.82
C PRO A 4 16.13 -6.63 2.51
N GLU A 5 16.69 -7.68 1.92
CA GLU A 5 15.99 -8.93 1.58
C GLU A 5 15.44 -9.70 2.80
N LEU A 6 16.02 -9.50 3.99
CA LEU A 6 15.54 -10.11 5.23
C LEU A 6 14.41 -9.30 5.87
N ASN A 7 14.22 -8.04 5.48
CA ASN A 7 13.17 -7.18 6.01
C ASN A 7 11.80 -7.60 5.46
N ALA A 8 10.93 -8.06 6.35
CA ALA A 8 9.58 -8.50 6.00
C ALA A 8 8.75 -7.39 5.34
N ILE A 9 8.96 -6.14 5.75
CA ILE A 9 8.25 -4.98 5.20
C ILE A 9 8.66 -4.75 3.75
N GLU A 10 9.94 -4.90 3.40
CA GLU A 10 10.38 -4.72 2.02
C GLU A 10 9.85 -5.80 1.08
N ARG A 11 9.80 -7.06 1.55
CA ARG A 11 9.17 -8.15 0.79
C ARG A 11 7.68 -7.87 0.56
N LEU A 12 6.99 -7.34 1.57
CA LEU A 12 5.59 -6.93 1.44
C LEU A 12 5.44 -5.83 0.40
N TRP A 13 6.25 -4.77 0.44
CA TRP A 13 6.19 -3.68 -0.54
C TRP A 13 6.48 -4.15 -1.96
N LYS A 14 7.44 -5.05 -2.15
CA LYS A 14 7.73 -5.65 -3.46
C LYS A 14 6.53 -6.46 -3.96
N LYS A 15 5.92 -7.29 -3.11
CA LYS A 15 4.72 -8.05 -3.44
C LYS A 15 3.56 -7.12 -3.80
N LEU A 16 3.36 -6.09 -3.00
CA LEU A 16 2.26 -5.15 -3.17
C LEU A 16 2.38 -4.39 -4.50
N LYS A 17 3.58 -3.86 -4.78
CA LYS A 17 3.87 -3.11 -6.00
C LYS A 17 3.71 -3.93 -7.28
N TYR A 18 4.24 -5.16 -7.29
CA TYR A 18 4.35 -5.94 -8.53
C TYR A 18 3.25 -6.99 -8.71
N GLN A 19 2.54 -7.38 -7.64
CA GLN A 19 1.54 -8.46 -7.71
C GLN A 19 0.13 -8.04 -7.30
N LEU A 20 -0.02 -7.11 -6.35
CA LEU A 20 -1.34 -6.79 -5.77
C LEU A 20 -1.96 -5.51 -6.33
N MET A 21 -1.15 -4.55 -6.75
CA MET A 21 -1.64 -3.29 -7.31
C MET A 21 -1.73 -3.34 -8.84
N PRO A 22 -2.92 -3.06 -9.42
CA PRO A 22 -3.06 -2.94 -10.87
C PRO A 22 -2.39 -1.65 -11.38
N ALA A 23 -2.01 -1.62 -12.66
CA ALA A 23 -1.27 -0.50 -13.26
C ALA A 23 -2.03 0.84 -13.15
N TYR A 24 -3.36 0.83 -13.30
CA TYR A 24 -4.20 2.02 -13.20
C TYR A 24 -4.20 2.65 -11.79
N ALA A 25 -3.83 1.88 -10.76
CA ALA A 25 -3.79 2.38 -9.38
C ALA A 25 -2.71 3.47 -9.20
N TRP A 26 -1.72 3.55 -10.09
CA TRP A 26 -0.64 4.51 -10.01
C TRP A 26 -0.93 5.84 -10.73
N GLU A 27 -2.07 5.97 -11.42
CA GLU A 27 -2.39 7.13 -12.25
C GLU A 27 -2.80 8.37 -11.45
N ARG A 28 -3.47 8.19 -10.31
CA ARG A 28 -3.91 9.29 -9.44
C ARG A 28 -3.69 8.92 -7.98
N PHE A 29 -3.35 9.93 -7.18
CA PHE A 29 -3.10 9.74 -5.74
C PHE A 29 -4.31 9.15 -5.01
N THR A 30 -5.52 9.60 -5.33
CA THR A 30 -6.76 9.07 -4.73
C THR A 30 -7.00 7.61 -5.12
N THR A 31 -6.81 7.26 -6.40
CA THR A 31 -6.92 5.88 -6.88
C THR A 31 -5.88 4.97 -6.22
N LEU A 32 -4.65 5.47 -6.05
CA LEU A 32 -3.59 4.78 -5.33
C LEU A 32 -3.98 4.50 -3.89
N LEU A 33 -4.42 5.53 -3.17
CA LEU A 33 -4.76 5.46 -1.76
C LEU A 33 -5.95 4.53 -1.51
N ASN A 34 -6.99 4.61 -2.36
CA ASN A 34 -8.16 3.72 -2.28
C ASN A 34 -7.80 2.27 -2.60
N THR A 35 -7.04 2.03 -3.68
CA THR A 35 -6.66 0.67 -4.09
C THR A 35 -5.70 0.04 -3.07
N LEU A 36 -4.74 0.82 -2.58
CA LEU A 36 -3.79 0.39 -1.55
C LEU A 36 -4.51 0.01 -0.26
N THR A 37 -5.43 0.85 0.20
CA THR A 37 -6.19 0.59 1.43
C THR A 37 -7.07 -0.64 1.28
N SER A 38 -7.75 -0.79 0.14
CA SER A 38 -8.52 -2.00 -0.15
C SER A 38 -7.66 -3.25 -0.09
N LYS A 39 -6.45 -3.23 -0.69
CA LYS A 39 -5.54 -4.39 -0.70
C LYS A 39 -4.87 -4.67 0.63
N LEU A 40 -4.56 -3.64 1.40
CA LEU A 40 -4.02 -3.83 2.75
C LEU A 40 -5.09 -4.31 3.74
N SER A 41 -6.35 -3.90 3.54
CA SER A 41 -7.49 -4.35 4.37
C SER A 41 -7.79 -5.84 4.20
N GLU A 42 -7.46 -6.42 3.04
CA GLU A 42 -7.51 -7.88 2.82
C GLU A 42 -6.45 -8.63 3.65
N LEU A 43 -5.36 -7.95 4.06
CA LEU A 43 -4.23 -8.54 4.79
C LEU A 43 -4.29 -8.31 6.31
N GLY A 44 -5.04 -7.32 6.78
CA GLY A 44 -5.16 -6.98 8.19
C GLY A 44 -5.83 -5.63 8.45
N GLU A 45 -5.67 -5.10 9.66
CA GLU A 45 -6.21 -3.79 10.02
C GLU A 45 -5.43 -2.66 9.36
N VAL A 46 -6.16 -1.73 8.74
CA VAL A 46 -5.60 -0.52 8.12
C VAL A 46 -6.14 0.70 8.85
N THR A 47 -5.22 1.53 9.34
CA THR A 47 -5.56 2.82 9.95
C THR A 47 -4.95 3.94 9.13
N TYR A 48 -5.77 4.91 8.74
CA TYR A 48 -5.27 6.11 8.08
C TYR A 48 -4.53 7.00 9.08
N MET A 49 -3.38 7.54 8.64
CA MET A 49 -2.79 8.65 9.37
C MET A 49 -3.75 9.84 9.34
N PRO A 50 -3.87 10.64 10.44
CA PRO A 50 -4.80 11.76 10.49
C PRO A 50 -4.64 12.78 9.35
N SER A 51 -3.42 12.95 8.83
CA SER A 51 -3.12 13.82 7.68
C SER A 51 -3.71 13.34 6.36
N LEU A 52 -4.05 12.06 6.24
CA LEU A 52 -4.56 11.45 5.01
C LEU A 52 -6.09 11.40 4.95
N HIS A 53 -6.81 11.72 6.04
CA HIS A 53 -8.27 11.66 6.07
C HIS A 53 -8.94 12.51 4.98
N ARG A 54 -8.36 13.68 4.64
CA ARG A 54 -8.87 14.55 3.56
C ARG A 54 -8.94 13.86 2.20
N TYR A 55 -8.18 12.80 1.98
CA TYR A 55 -8.10 12.07 0.71
C TYR A 55 -8.89 10.76 0.71
N ALA A 56 -9.47 10.39 1.85
CA ALA A 56 -10.26 9.17 2.02
C ALA A 56 -11.77 9.39 1.82
N GLU A 57 -12.20 10.64 1.65
CA GLU A 57 -13.60 11.05 1.34
C GLU A 57 -13.92 11.00 -0.16
#